data_AF-A0A9W5AZQ3-F1
#
_entry.id   AF-A0A9W5AZQ3-F1
#
_cell.length_a   1.000
_cell.length_b   1.000
_cell.length_c   1.000
_cell.angle_alpha   90.00
_cell.angle_beta   90.00
_cell.angle_gamma   90.00
#
_symmetry.space_group_name_H-M   'P 1'
#
loop_
_entity.id
_entity.type
_entity.pdbx_description
1 polymer ?
#
loop_
_entity_poly.entity_id
_entity_poly.type
_entity_poly.pdbx_seq_one_letter_code
_entity_poly.pdbx_strand_id
1 'polypeptide(L)'
;MARQKSSSRVRKSTEPSDEIASPPHEIPEDSAPAVTRREAAKLRLVSVKQAATLLNRDRNTVQKWLDRGCPFVTKGDRALGIAWELDLADVVKWLEDRAGENAAEKFASSTDGQVSEDEAKRRKALAQAVVAELDMLERLDTIVLKSDVLDIVAADYGEIKAKLMSISDTVGASVDPAIATHVSGIVDKHVRKALASLKAIKKLTEAEAGDETR
;
A
#
# COMPACT_ATOMS: atom_id res chain seq x y z
N MET A 1 -38.67 50.24 -4.87
CA MET A 1 -37.24 50.01 -4.57
C MET A 1 -36.62 49.28 -5.75
N ALA A 2 -35.55 49.86 -6.30
CA ALA A 2 -35.04 49.53 -7.62
C ALA A 2 -33.96 48.44 -7.60
N ARG A 3 -34.12 47.54 -8.57
CA ARG A 3 -33.22 46.54 -9.17
C ARG A 3 -31.73 46.89 -9.14
N GLN A 4 -30.88 46.00 -8.63
CA GLN A 4 -29.47 45.91 -9.02
C GLN A 4 -29.12 44.46 -9.41
N LYS A 5 -28.74 44.32 -10.69
CA LYS A 5 -28.23 43.10 -11.33
C LYS A 5 -26.75 42.97 -10.99
N SER A 6 -26.33 41.87 -10.38
CA SER A 6 -24.92 41.49 -10.29
C SER A 6 -24.49 40.87 -11.63
N SER A 7 -23.58 41.53 -12.33
CA SER A 7 -23.07 41.09 -13.64
C SER A 7 -22.10 39.91 -13.48
N SER A 8 -22.41 38.80 -14.15
CA SER A 8 -21.48 37.73 -14.44
C SER A 8 -20.44 38.20 -15.45
N ARG A 9 -19.18 38.33 -15.02
CA ARG A 9 -18.07 38.59 -15.94
C ARG A 9 -17.40 37.27 -16.30
N VAL A 10 -17.98 36.59 -17.28
CA VAL A 10 -17.30 35.52 -18.03
C VAL A 10 -16.14 36.16 -18.78
N ARG A 11 -14.90 35.71 -18.53
CA ARG A 11 -13.79 35.97 -19.44
C ARG A 11 -13.32 34.65 -20.04
N LYS A 12 -13.33 34.71 -21.36
CA LYS A 12 -13.10 33.70 -22.39
C LYS A 12 -11.62 33.31 -22.43
N SER A 13 -11.40 32.02 -22.67
CA SER A 13 -10.12 31.34 -22.92
C SER A 13 -9.38 31.93 -24.12
N THR A 14 -8.06 32.06 -24.00
CA THR A 14 -7.14 32.19 -25.14
C THR A 14 -5.94 31.27 -24.86
N GLU A 15 -5.65 30.41 -25.84
CA GLU A 15 -4.58 29.41 -25.87
C GLU A 15 -3.16 30.01 -25.82
N PRO A 16 -2.12 29.19 -25.52
CA PRO A 16 -0.75 29.67 -25.35
C PRO A 16 -0.03 29.74 -26.71
N SER A 17 0.61 30.88 -26.97
CA SER A 17 1.58 31.04 -28.05
C SER A 17 2.99 31.04 -27.44
N ASP A 18 3.74 29.99 -27.76
CA ASP A 18 5.19 29.91 -27.64
C ASP A 18 5.85 31.05 -28.42
N GLU A 19 6.45 32.03 -27.73
CA GLU A 19 7.58 32.79 -28.25
C GLU A 19 8.54 33.12 -27.11
N ILE A 20 9.67 32.42 -27.13
CA ILE A 20 10.83 32.63 -26.28
C ILE A 20 11.46 33.96 -26.69
N ALA A 21 11.15 35.03 -25.97
CA ALA A 21 11.84 36.32 -26.08
C ALA A 21 12.63 36.56 -24.78
N SER A 22 13.91 36.19 -24.80
CA SER A 22 14.88 36.60 -23.78
C SER A 22 15.16 38.10 -23.92
N PRO A 23 15.12 38.91 -22.85
CA PRO A 23 15.84 40.17 -22.81
C PRO A 23 17.30 39.90 -22.38
N PRO A 24 18.32 40.44 -23.08
CA PRO A 24 19.69 40.39 -22.60
C PRO A 24 19.84 41.41 -21.47
N HIS A 25 19.83 40.94 -20.22
CA HIS A 25 20.35 41.73 -19.12
C HIS A 25 21.78 41.26 -18.87
N GLU A 26 22.74 41.96 -19.48
CA GLU A 26 24.16 41.85 -19.14
C GLU A 26 24.31 42.17 -17.65
N ILE A 27 24.59 41.14 -16.86
CA ILE A 27 25.16 41.30 -15.53
C ILE A 27 26.62 41.68 -15.77
N PRO A 28 27.11 42.82 -15.26
CA PRO A 28 28.53 43.11 -15.28
C PRO A 28 29.24 41.96 -14.58
N GLU A 29 30.10 41.23 -15.31
CA GLU A 29 31.06 40.30 -14.72
C GLU A 29 32.03 41.10 -13.86
N ASP A 30 31.62 41.39 -12.62
CA ASP A 30 32.54 41.78 -11.57
C ASP A 30 33.34 40.52 -11.20
N SER A 31 34.48 40.39 -11.88
CA SER A 31 35.41 39.29 -11.77
C SER A 31 35.99 39.24 -10.35
N ALA A 32 35.28 38.56 -9.45
CA ALA A 32 35.85 38.13 -8.18
C ALA A 32 36.95 37.10 -8.50
N PRO A 33 38.21 37.31 -8.09
CA PRO A 33 39.28 36.38 -8.38
C PRO A 33 38.95 35.03 -7.74
N ALA A 34 39.25 33.93 -8.46
CA ALA A 34 39.07 32.57 -7.97
C ALA A 34 39.94 32.38 -6.72
N VAL A 35 39.31 32.57 -5.55
CA VAL A 35 39.90 32.42 -4.23
C VAL A 35 40.50 31.02 -4.15
N THR A 36 41.80 30.92 -3.85
CA THR A 36 42.48 29.62 -3.77
C THR A 36 41.78 28.75 -2.72
N ARG A 37 41.73 27.41 -2.89
CA ARG A 37 41.03 26.50 -1.92
C ARG A 37 41.44 26.74 -0.45
N ARG A 38 42.67 27.22 -0.20
CA ARG A 38 43.17 27.58 1.14
C ARG A 38 42.59 28.89 1.67
N GLU A 39 42.38 29.90 0.83
CA GLU A 39 41.72 31.14 1.22
C GLU A 39 40.22 30.91 1.42
N ALA A 40 39.59 30.08 0.59
CA ALA A 40 38.20 29.67 0.77
C ALA A 40 38.00 28.89 2.09
N ALA A 41 38.99 28.09 2.51
CA ALA A 41 38.96 27.41 3.81
C ALA A 41 39.04 28.41 4.98
N LYS A 42 39.86 29.46 4.87
CA LYS A 42 39.91 30.52 5.89
C LYS A 42 38.60 31.29 6.00
N LEU A 43 37.89 31.51 4.90
CA LEU A 43 36.58 32.17 4.89
C LEU A 43 35.46 31.31 5.51
N ARG A 44 35.66 30.00 5.67
CA ARG A 44 34.71 29.07 6.31
C ARG A 44 34.89 28.96 7.82
N LEU A 45 36.01 29.45 8.34
CA LEU A 45 36.28 29.54 9.77
C LEU A 45 35.43 30.67 10.35
N VAL A 46 34.45 30.31 11.14
CA VAL A 46 33.47 31.23 11.71
C VAL A 46 33.41 31.09 13.22
N SER A 47 33.14 32.22 13.89
CA SER A 47 32.83 32.21 15.31
C SER A 47 31.44 31.58 15.56
N VAL A 48 31.20 31.11 16.79
CA VAL A 48 29.89 30.54 17.19
C VAL A 48 28.72 31.51 16.91
N LYS A 49 28.93 32.82 17.08
CA LYS A 49 27.90 33.83 16.79
C LYS A 49 27.59 33.89 15.29
N GLN A 50 28.61 33.87 14.44
CA GLN A 50 28.45 33.88 12.99
C GLN A 50 27.83 32.58 12.48
N ALA A 51 28.26 31.42 12.99
CA ALA A 51 27.66 30.13 12.67
C ALA A 51 26.15 30.09 13.01
N ALA A 52 25.77 30.63 14.17
CA ALA A 52 24.37 30.76 14.57
C ALA A 52 23.55 31.61 13.59
N THR A 53 24.09 32.75 13.15
CA THR A 53 23.43 33.61 12.15
C THR A 53 23.32 32.93 10.78
N LEU A 54 24.38 32.28 10.30
CA LEU A 54 24.40 31.63 8.98
C LEU A 54 23.45 30.42 8.91
N LEU A 55 23.36 29.65 9.99
CA LEU A 55 22.48 28.47 10.08
C LEU A 55 21.06 28.83 10.54
N ASN A 56 20.77 30.12 10.77
CA ASN A 56 19.52 30.63 11.33
C ASN A 56 19.09 29.87 12.60
N ARG A 57 20.02 29.73 13.56
CA ARG A 57 19.81 29.08 14.86
C ARG A 57 20.23 29.98 16.02
N ASP A 58 19.71 29.69 17.20
CA ASP A 58 20.13 30.38 18.41
C ASP A 58 21.57 29.99 18.82
N ARG A 59 22.31 30.94 19.39
CA ARG A 59 23.68 30.75 19.85
C ARG A 59 23.80 29.59 20.85
N ASN A 60 22.84 29.43 21.76
CA ASN A 60 22.87 28.35 22.75
C ASN A 60 22.66 26.98 22.09
N THR A 61 22.00 26.92 20.94
CA THR A 61 21.82 25.68 20.18
C THR A 61 23.15 25.21 19.61
N VAL A 62 23.92 26.14 19.02
CA VAL A 62 25.27 25.85 18.53
C VAL A 62 26.22 25.46 19.67
N GLN A 63 26.10 26.12 20.82
CA GLN A 63 26.86 25.74 22.03
C GLN A 63 26.56 24.30 22.47
N LYS A 64 25.27 23.92 22.50
CA LYS A 64 24.85 22.53 22.80
C LYS A 64 25.35 21.52 21.77
N TRP A 65 25.55 21.91 20.52
CA TRP A 65 26.14 21.02 19.52
C TRP A 65 27.61 20.72 19.85
N LEU A 66 28.36 21.72 20.29
CA LEU A 66 29.76 21.54 20.74
C LEU A 66 29.84 20.59 21.93
N ASP A 67 28.93 20.72 22.89
CA ASP A 67 28.84 19.78 24.03
C ASP A 67 28.52 18.34 23.59
N ARG A 68 27.86 18.18 22.44
CA ARG A 68 27.49 16.89 21.84
C ARG A 68 28.53 16.35 20.85
N GLY A 69 29.72 16.94 20.81
CA GLY A 69 30.81 16.49 19.94
C GLY A 69 30.78 17.05 18.52
N CYS A 70 30.18 18.22 18.30
CA CYS A 70 30.28 18.93 17.03
C CYS A 70 31.76 19.31 16.73
N PRO A 71 32.24 19.12 15.50
CA PRO A 71 33.62 19.42 15.12
C PRO A 71 33.96 20.90 15.29
N PHE A 72 35.16 21.16 15.80
CA PHE A 72 35.70 22.51 16.02
C PHE A 72 37.18 22.56 15.65
N VAL A 73 37.66 23.74 15.25
CA VAL A 73 39.06 23.98 14.87
C VAL A 73 39.85 24.46 16.08
N THR A 74 39.32 25.47 16.77
CA THR A 74 39.93 26.02 17.99
C THR A 74 38.96 25.87 19.14
N LYS A 75 39.40 25.18 20.20
CA LYS A 75 38.63 25.04 21.44
C LYS A 75 38.59 26.39 22.16
N GLY A 76 37.39 26.88 22.44
CA GLY A 76 37.24 28.09 23.23
C GLY A 76 37.59 27.82 24.69
N ASP A 77 38.46 28.65 25.25
CA ASP A 77 38.79 28.67 26.67
C ASP A 77 38.49 30.05 27.26
N ARG A 78 37.58 30.08 28.23
CA ARG A 78 37.16 31.31 28.90
C ARG A 78 38.25 31.90 29.79
N ALA A 79 39.14 31.08 30.34
CA ALA A 79 40.22 31.53 31.21
C ALA A 79 41.35 32.22 30.41
N LEU A 80 41.60 31.75 29.18
CA LEU A 80 42.60 32.30 28.27
C LEU A 80 42.04 33.33 27.28
N GLY A 81 40.73 33.60 27.31
CA GLY A 81 40.06 34.55 26.42
C GLY A 81 39.97 34.08 24.97
N ILE A 82 40.16 32.78 24.70
CA ILE A 82 40.16 32.20 23.36
C ILE A 82 38.71 31.91 22.95
N ALA A 83 38.29 32.48 21.82
CA ALA A 83 36.98 32.21 21.24
C ALA A 83 36.95 30.89 20.47
N TRP A 84 35.78 30.27 20.40
CA TRP A 84 35.55 29.09 19.57
C TRP A 84 35.59 29.43 18.08
N GLU A 85 36.35 28.65 17.32
CA GLU A 85 36.40 28.72 15.86
C GLU A 85 35.93 27.40 15.26
N LEU A 86 34.98 27.50 14.33
CA LEU A 86 34.30 26.36 13.71
C LEU A 86 34.47 26.44 12.20
N ASP A 87 34.69 25.29 11.54
CA ASP A 87 34.51 25.21 10.09
C ASP A 87 33.04 24.92 9.80
N LEU A 88 32.37 25.84 9.10
CA LEU A 88 30.95 25.69 8.76
C LEU A 88 30.67 24.43 7.94
N ALA A 89 31.59 24.01 7.07
CA ALA A 89 31.39 22.82 6.23
C ALA A 89 31.34 21.54 7.07
N ASP A 90 32.24 21.41 8.03
CA ASP A 90 32.29 20.25 8.93
C ASP A 90 31.08 20.22 9.87
N VAL A 91 30.63 21.39 10.34
CA VAL A 91 29.41 21.49 11.16
C VAL A 91 28.17 21.07 10.37
N VAL A 92 28.04 21.47 9.10
CA VAL A 92 26.91 21.06 8.25
C VAL A 92 26.94 19.56 7.99
N LYS A 93 28.10 19.01 7.65
CA LYS A 93 28.26 17.57 7.45
C LYS A 93 27.88 16.77 8.70
N TRP A 94 28.32 17.21 9.88
CA TRP A 94 27.93 16.60 11.16
C TRP A 94 26.42 16.66 11.42
N LEU A 95 25.75 17.75 11.03
CA LEU A 95 24.29 17.87 11.12
C LEU A 95 23.58 16.93 10.14
N GLU A 96 24.10 16.77 8.92
CA GLU A 96 23.58 15.84 7.91
C GLU A 96 23.69 14.39 8.37
N ASP A 97 24.86 13.99 8.91
CA ASP A 97 25.08 12.65 9.45
C ASP A 97 24.08 12.35 10.58
N ARG A 98 23.88 13.28 11.53
CA ARG A 98 22.87 13.13 12.58
C ARG A 98 21.44 13.14 12.06
N ALA A 99 21.13 13.90 11.02
CA ALA A 99 19.80 13.88 10.41
C ALA A 99 19.55 12.52 9.75
N GLY A 100 20.57 11.96 9.10
CA GLY A 100 20.59 10.60 8.56
C GLY A 100 20.39 9.54 9.63
N GLU A 101 21.15 9.60 10.74
CA GLU A 101 21.01 8.68 11.87
C GLU A 101 19.62 8.76 12.52
N ASN A 102 19.10 9.97 12.81
CA ASN A 102 17.76 10.12 13.38
C ASN A 102 16.65 9.65 12.44
N ALA A 103 16.82 9.83 11.12
CA ALA A 103 15.88 9.31 10.14
C ALA A 103 15.99 7.78 10.08
N ALA A 104 17.22 7.26 10.01
CA ALA A 104 17.49 5.84 10.02
C ALA A 104 16.93 5.17 11.27
N GLU A 105 17.10 5.70 12.48
CA GLU A 105 16.51 5.15 13.71
C GLU A 105 14.97 5.10 13.66
N LYS A 106 14.32 6.14 13.12
CA LYS A 106 12.86 6.16 12.93
C LYS A 106 12.39 5.11 11.94
N PHE A 107 13.19 4.81 10.91
CA PHE A 107 12.86 3.81 9.89
C PHE A 107 13.40 2.41 10.22
N ALA A 108 14.45 2.29 11.05
CA ALA A 108 15.14 1.05 11.40
C ALA A 108 14.53 0.34 12.62
N SER A 109 13.63 1.00 13.37
CA SER A 109 12.60 0.29 14.14
C SER A 109 11.69 -0.60 13.27
N SER A 110 11.87 -0.61 11.95
CA SER A 110 11.23 -1.55 11.00
C SER A 110 12.16 -2.66 10.49
N THR A 111 13.41 -2.79 10.98
CA THR A 111 14.41 -3.70 10.41
C THR A 111 14.40 -5.11 11.00
N ASP A 112 13.49 -5.43 11.92
CA ASP A 112 13.50 -6.73 12.61
C ASP A 112 12.23 -7.55 12.36
N GLY A 113 11.80 -7.72 11.10
CA GLY A 113 10.70 -8.63 10.71
C GLY A 113 9.33 -8.37 11.38
N GLN A 114 9.24 -7.40 12.27
CA GLN A 114 8.07 -6.97 12.99
C GLN A 114 7.50 -5.79 12.23
N VAL A 115 6.37 -6.06 11.57
CA VAL A 115 5.53 -5.02 10.98
C VAL A 115 5.30 -3.96 12.06
N SER A 116 5.70 -2.71 11.78
CA SER A 116 5.45 -1.59 12.67
C SER A 116 3.96 -1.56 13.05
N GLU A 117 3.65 -1.26 14.32
CA GLU A 117 2.28 -1.28 14.85
C GLU A 117 1.30 -0.44 13.98
N ASP A 118 1.80 0.66 13.42
CA ASP A 118 1.04 1.54 12.53
C ASP A 118 0.77 0.92 11.14
N GLU A 119 1.66 0.08 10.66
CA GLU A 119 1.45 -0.67 9.41
C GLU A 119 0.48 -1.85 9.64
N ALA A 120 0.60 -2.54 10.78
CA ALA A 120 -0.33 -3.61 11.15
C ALA A 120 -1.77 -3.08 11.31
N LYS A 121 -1.94 -1.92 11.97
CA LYS A 121 -3.23 -1.24 12.09
C LYS A 121 -3.80 -0.84 10.74
N ARG A 122 -2.97 -0.33 9.81
CA ARG A 122 -3.40 0.00 8.45
C ARG A 122 -3.89 -1.24 7.68
N ARG A 123 -3.14 -2.35 7.72
CA ARG A 123 -3.55 -3.59 7.05
C ARG A 123 -4.85 -4.15 7.62
N LYS A 124 -5.01 -4.10 8.95
CA LYS A 124 -6.25 -4.53 9.62
C LYS A 124 -7.43 -3.66 9.21
N ALA A 125 -7.26 -2.33 9.17
CA ALA A 125 -8.32 -1.41 8.75
C ALA A 125 -8.74 -1.65 7.29
N LEU A 126 -7.79 -1.92 6.39
CA LEU A 126 -8.08 -2.28 5.00
C LEU A 126 -8.84 -3.60 4.90
N ALA A 127 -8.40 -4.63 5.61
CA ALA A 127 -9.10 -5.92 5.63
C ALA A 127 -10.53 -5.79 6.18
N GLN A 128 -10.72 -4.98 7.23
CA GLN A 128 -12.05 -4.71 7.80
C GLN A 128 -12.94 -3.94 6.82
N ALA A 129 -12.40 -2.99 6.05
CA ALA A 129 -13.15 -2.29 5.01
C ALA A 129 -13.62 -3.24 3.91
N VAL A 130 -12.74 -4.15 3.45
CA VAL A 130 -13.10 -5.15 2.43
C VAL A 130 -14.19 -6.09 2.93
N VAL A 131 -14.11 -6.56 4.18
CA VAL A 131 -15.17 -7.40 4.77
C VAL A 131 -16.50 -6.63 4.84
N ALA A 132 -16.48 -5.37 5.28
CA ALA A 132 -17.68 -4.55 5.32
C ALA A 132 -18.29 -4.30 3.93
N GLU A 133 -17.47 -4.16 2.89
CA GLU A 133 -17.94 -4.07 1.51
C GLU A 133 -18.59 -5.38 1.04
N LEU A 134 -17.99 -6.53 1.35
CA LEU A 134 -18.57 -7.84 1.03
C LEU A 134 -19.91 -8.07 1.74
N ASP A 135 -19.99 -7.75 3.04
CA ASP A 135 -21.24 -7.85 3.82
C ASP A 135 -22.35 -6.95 3.24
N MET A 136 -21.99 -5.75 2.78
CA MET A 136 -22.95 -4.85 2.12
C MET A 136 -23.43 -5.41 0.78
N LEU A 137 -22.53 -6.01 -0.01
CA LEU A 137 -22.87 -6.63 -1.29
C LEU A 137 -23.69 -7.91 -1.14
N GLU A 138 -23.46 -8.68 -0.08
CA GLU A 138 -24.29 -9.82 0.31
C GLU A 138 -25.71 -9.36 0.66
N ARG A 139 -25.86 -8.30 1.46
CA ARG A 139 -27.18 -7.72 1.81
C ARG A 139 -27.93 -7.14 0.62
N LEU A 140 -27.22 -6.75 -0.43
CA LEU A 140 -27.79 -6.30 -1.70
C LEU A 140 -28.06 -7.45 -2.66
N ASP A 141 -27.97 -8.70 -2.21
CA ASP A 141 -28.15 -9.94 -2.98
C ASP A 141 -27.30 -9.98 -4.27
N THR A 142 -26.17 -9.28 -4.29
CA THR A 142 -25.32 -9.16 -5.47
C THR A 142 -24.24 -10.25 -5.50
N ILE A 143 -23.86 -10.76 -4.32
CA ILE A 143 -22.84 -11.80 -4.16
C ILE A 143 -23.40 -12.88 -3.23
N VAL A 144 -23.12 -14.15 -3.56
CA VAL A 144 -23.47 -15.31 -2.72
C VAL A 144 -22.20 -16.11 -2.45
N LEU A 145 -22.09 -16.67 -1.25
CA LEU A 145 -20.97 -17.51 -0.87
C LEU A 145 -20.97 -18.81 -1.70
N LYS A 146 -19.80 -19.22 -2.17
CA LYS A 146 -19.68 -20.39 -3.05
C LYS A 146 -20.07 -21.69 -2.34
N SER A 147 -19.82 -21.81 -1.04
CA SER A 147 -20.21 -22.99 -0.23
C SER A 147 -21.71 -23.21 -0.29
N ASP A 148 -22.49 -22.16 -0.10
CA ASP A 148 -23.93 -22.25 0.05
C ASP A 148 -24.57 -22.69 -1.28
N VAL A 149 -24.05 -22.18 -2.40
CA VAL A 149 -24.46 -22.63 -3.74
C VAL A 149 -24.09 -24.10 -3.95
N LEU A 150 -22.91 -24.53 -3.51
CA LEU A 150 -22.49 -25.92 -3.64
C LEU A 150 -23.35 -26.85 -2.78
N ASP A 151 -23.73 -26.46 -1.57
CA ASP A 151 -24.58 -27.25 -0.68
C ASP A 151 -25.99 -27.41 -1.25
N ILE A 152 -26.58 -26.32 -1.75
CA ILE A 152 -27.90 -26.35 -2.42
C ILE A 152 -27.83 -27.25 -3.65
N VAL A 153 -26.81 -27.10 -4.49
CA VAL A 153 -26.63 -27.93 -5.69
C VAL A 153 -26.40 -29.39 -5.30
N ALA A 154 -25.61 -29.68 -4.27
CA ALA A 154 -25.37 -31.04 -3.81
C ALA A 154 -26.66 -31.70 -3.30
N ALA A 155 -27.48 -30.97 -2.54
CA ALA A 155 -28.79 -31.43 -2.08
C ALA A 155 -29.72 -31.75 -3.27
N ASP A 156 -29.85 -30.83 -4.23
CA ASP A 156 -30.69 -31.01 -5.41
C ASP A 156 -30.23 -32.21 -6.26
N TYR A 157 -28.92 -32.36 -6.48
CA TYR A 157 -28.39 -33.51 -7.22
C TYR A 157 -28.58 -34.83 -6.46
N GLY A 158 -28.52 -34.81 -5.12
CA GLY A 158 -28.85 -35.95 -4.27
C GLY A 158 -30.31 -36.39 -4.47
N GLU A 159 -31.24 -35.44 -4.45
CA GLU A 159 -32.65 -35.71 -4.73
C GLU A 159 -32.89 -36.24 -6.14
N ILE A 160 -32.28 -35.61 -7.15
CA ILE A 160 -32.40 -36.04 -8.56
C ILE A 160 -31.88 -37.47 -8.72
N LYS A 161 -30.75 -37.80 -8.09
CA LYS A 161 -30.19 -39.16 -8.10
C LYS A 161 -31.15 -40.15 -7.44
N ALA A 162 -31.71 -39.83 -6.28
CA ALA A 162 -32.65 -40.70 -5.58
C ALA A 162 -33.93 -40.92 -6.41
N LYS A 163 -34.49 -39.86 -7.00
CA LYS A 163 -35.67 -39.93 -7.87
C LYS A 163 -35.39 -40.71 -9.17
N LEU A 164 -34.22 -40.54 -9.78
CA LEU A 164 -33.85 -41.30 -10.98
C LEU A 164 -33.69 -42.80 -10.68
N MET A 165 -33.12 -43.14 -9.51
CA MET A 165 -32.99 -44.54 -9.09
C MET A 165 -34.34 -45.19 -8.78
N SER A 166 -35.33 -44.45 -8.27
CA SER A 166 -36.67 -45.01 -8.01
C SER A 166 -37.53 -45.19 -9.26
N ILE A 167 -37.13 -44.65 -10.43
CA ILE A 167 -37.85 -44.85 -11.69
C ILE A 167 -37.82 -46.32 -12.12
N SER A 168 -36.71 -47.04 -11.91
CA SER A 168 -36.63 -48.46 -12.29
C SER A 168 -37.57 -49.32 -11.46
N ASP A 169 -37.70 -49.02 -10.16
CA ASP A 169 -38.66 -49.67 -9.26
C ASP A 169 -40.11 -49.38 -9.67
N THR A 170 -40.40 -48.11 -10.02
CA THR A 170 -41.75 -47.68 -10.46
C THR A 170 -42.15 -48.35 -11.79
N VAL A 171 -41.20 -48.47 -12.73
CA VAL A 171 -41.41 -49.15 -14.01
C VAL A 171 -41.58 -50.66 -13.78
N GLY A 172 -40.79 -51.25 -12.89
CA GLY A 172 -40.95 -52.66 -12.51
C GLY A 172 -42.32 -52.98 -11.94
N ALA A 173 -42.89 -52.08 -11.12
CA ALA A 173 -44.23 -52.21 -10.56
C ALA A 173 -45.37 -52.08 -11.59
N SER A 174 -45.11 -51.42 -12.73
CA SER A 174 -46.12 -51.15 -13.77
C SER A 174 -46.16 -52.20 -14.89
N VAL A 175 -45.27 -53.19 -14.85
CA VAL A 175 -45.11 -54.23 -15.88
C VAL A 175 -45.53 -55.59 -15.33
N ASP A 176 -45.90 -56.52 -16.21
CA ASP A 176 -46.20 -57.91 -15.85
C ASP A 176 -45.07 -58.53 -14.99
N PRO A 177 -45.38 -59.15 -13.83
CA PRO A 177 -44.40 -59.78 -12.94
C PRO A 177 -43.41 -60.73 -13.63
N ALA A 178 -43.81 -61.38 -14.73
CA ALA A 178 -42.95 -62.30 -15.48
C ALA A 178 -41.79 -61.58 -16.20
N ILE A 179 -41.96 -60.30 -16.56
CA ILE A 179 -40.98 -59.51 -17.34
C ILE A 179 -40.41 -58.35 -16.50
N ALA A 180 -41.03 -58.02 -15.38
CA ALA A 180 -40.68 -56.90 -14.50
C ALA A 180 -39.19 -56.86 -14.13
N THR A 181 -38.59 -58.01 -13.79
CA THR A 181 -37.16 -58.11 -13.42
C THR A 181 -36.21 -57.84 -14.58
N HIS A 182 -36.60 -58.19 -15.80
CA HIS A 182 -35.79 -57.95 -17.00
C HIS A 182 -35.85 -56.48 -17.42
N VAL A 183 -37.05 -55.88 -17.40
CA VAL A 183 -37.27 -54.48 -17.78
C VAL A 183 -36.65 -53.53 -16.75
N SER A 184 -36.83 -53.78 -15.46
CA SER A 184 -36.20 -52.96 -14.41
C SER A 184 -34.68 -53.01 -14.49
N GLY A 185 -34.08 -54.17 -14.78
CA GLY A 185 -32.64 -54.33 -14.96
C GLY A 185 -32.07 -53.56 -16.17
N ILE A 186 -32.82 -53.50 -17.28
CA ILE A 186 -32.44 -52.68 -18.44
C ILE A 186 -32.51 -51.19 -18.09
N VAL A 187 -33.60 -50.75 -17.47
CA VAL A 187 -33.80 -49.35 -17.06
C VAL A 187 -32.71 -48.92 -16.08
N ASP A 188 -32.41 -49.75 -15.07
CA ASP A 188 -31.32 -49.51 -14.10
C ASP A 188 -29.97 -49.31 -14.79
N LYS A 189 -29.67 -50.15 -15.79
CA LYS A 189 -28.42 -50.06 -16.55
C LYS A 189 -28.33 -48.75 -17.32
N HIS A 190 -29.45 -48.29 -17.91
CA HIS A 190 -29.51 -47.01 -18.61
C HIS A 190 -29.43 -45.82 -17.65
N VAL A 191 -30.13 -45.87 -16.52
CA VAL A 191 -30.08 -44.83 -15.47
C VAL A 191 -28.68 -44.70 -14.91
N ARG A 192 -28.02 -45.81 -14.53
CA ARG A 192 -26.63 -45.77 -14.04
C ARG A 192 -25.65 -45.30 -15.10
N LYS A 193 -25.83 -45.66 -16.36
CA LYS A 193 -24.99 -45.16 -17.47
C LYS A 193 -25.17 -43.65 -17.67
N ALA A 194 -26.40 -43.15 -17.57
CA ALA A 194 -26.69 -41.72 -17.65
C ALA A 194 -26.07 -40.97 -16.46
N LEU A 195 -26.24 -41.50 -15.23
CA LEU A 195 -25.61 -40.95 -14.02
C LEU A 195 -24.07 -40.95 -14.09
N ALA A 196 -23.45 -42.00 -14.64
CA ALA A 196 -22.00 -42.07 -14.82
C ALA A 196 -21.45 -41.06 -15.85
N SER A 197 -22.28 -40.58 -16.78
CA SER A 197 -21.89 -39.55 -17.76
C SER A 197 -21.90 -38.13 -17.20
N LEU A 198 -22.56 -37.91 -16.06
CA LEU A 198 -22.66 -36.60 -15.41
C LEU A 198 -21.34 -36.25 -14.72
N LYS A 199 -20.65 -35.24 -15.27
CA LYS A 199 -19.35 -34.74 -14.79
C LYS A 199 -19.39 -34.20 -13.34
N ALA A 200 -20.56 -33.76 -12.87
CA ALA A 200 -20.75 -33.23 -11.53
C ALA A 200 -20.51 -34.30 -10.45
N ILE A 201 -21.02 -35.51 -10.65
CA ILE A 201 -20.88 -36.62 -9.69
C ILE A 201 -19.42 -37.02 -9.55
N LYS A 202 -18.67 -37.12 -10.66
CA LYS A 202 -17.24 -37.46 -10.63
C LYS A 202 -16.42 -36.45 -9.81
N LYS A 203 -16.68 -35.15 -10.00
CA LYS A 203 -15.99 -34.09 -9.27
C LYS A 203 -16.41 -33.98 -7.80
N LEU A 204 -17.67 -34.24 -7.47
CA LEU A 204 -18.15 -34.33 -6.08
C LEU A 204 -17.49 -35.49 -5.33
N THR A 205 -17.44 -36.69 -5.94
CA THR A 205 -16.76 -37.84 -5.32
C THR A 205 -15.24 -37.66 -5.19
N GLU A 206 -14.59 -36.96 -6.13
CA GLU A 206 -13.17 -36.61 -6.03
C GLU A 206 -12.90 -35.55 -4.94
N ALA A 207 -13.86 -34.66 -4.68
CA ALA A 207 -13.78 -33.66 -3.62
C ALA A 207 -13.98 -34.28 -2.22
N GLU A 208 -14.96 -35.18 -2.05
CA GLU A 208 -15.20 -35.92 -0.80
C GLU A 208 -14.00 -36.80 -0.41
N ALA A 209 -13.36 -37.47 -1.38
CA ALA A 209 -12.15 -38.27 -1.14
C ALA A 209 -10.89 -37.43 -0.80
N GLY A 210 -10.89 -36.14 -1.15
CA GLY A 210 -9.81 -35.21 -0.83
C GLY A 210 -9.88 -34.64 0.59
N ASP A 211 -11.05 -34.63 1.21
CA ASP A 211 -11.27 -34.06 2.55
C ASP A 211 -10.95 -35.07 3.68
N GLU A 212 -11.04 -36.38 3.42
CA GLU A 212 -10.65 -37.44 4.39
C GLU A 212 -9.12 -37.61 4.57
N THR A 213 -8.29 -36.88 3.81
CA THR A 213 -6.81 -36.98 3.87
C THR A 213 -6.12 -35.73 4.42
N ARG A 214 -6.86 -34.82 5.05
CA ARG A 214 -6.34 -33.61 5.69
C ARG A 214 -6.71 -33.51 7.16
#